data_AF-A0A535Y071-F1
#
_entry.id   AF-A0A535Y071-F1
#
_cell.length_a   1.000
_cell.length_b   1.000
_cell.length_c   1.000
_cell.angle_alpha   90.00
_cell.angle_beta   90.00
_cell.angle_gamma   90.00
#
_symmetry.space_group_name_H-M   'P 1'
#
loop_
_entity.id
_entity.type
_entity.pdbx_description
1 polymer ?
#
loop_
_entity_poly.entity_id
_entity_poly.type
_entity_poly.pdbx_seq_one_letter_code
_entity_poly.pdbx_strand_id
1 'polypeptide(L)' 'MKIVAVNVEKFHYRSKIVRDSEGHGHPGAEQDAVQSLLTIKTDDDASGHYFGAIETGAIEHIVAPVLVG' A
#
# COMPACT_ATOMS: atom_id res chain seq x y z
N MET A 1 21.96 8.13 6.16
CA MET A 1 20.57 7.69 6.00
C MET A 1 19.95 8.43 4.83
N LYS A 2 19.84 7.73 3.70
CA LYS A 2 19.19 8.15 2.46
C LYS A 2 18.13 7.13 2.09
N ILE A 3 17.03 7.56 1.48
CA ILE A 3 16.03 6.62 0.94
C ILE A 3 16.54 6.10 -0.40
N VAL A 4 16.58 4.78 -0.54
CA VAL A 4 17.11 4.10 -1.74
C VAL A 4 16.02 3.40 -2.56
N ALA A 5 14.87 3.10 -1.94
CA ALA A 5 13.76 2.46 -2.64
C ALA A 5 12.41 2.79 -1.99
N VAL A 6 11.38 2.86 -2.84
CA VAL A 6 9.97 3.02 -2.46
C VAL A 6 9.18 2.02 -3.29
N ASN A 7 8.64 0.97 -2.66
CA ASN A 7 8.01 -0.16 -3.34
C ASN A 7 6.55 -0.33 -2.89
N VAL A 8 5.68 -0.76 -3.80
CA VAL A 8 4.29 -1.12 -3.50
C VAL A 8 4.04 -2.57 -3.87
N GLU A 9 3.53 -3.35 -2.93
CA GLU A 9 3.10 -4.73 -3.14
C GLU A 9 1.59 -4.84 -2.96
N LYS A 10 0.90 -5.44 -3.93
CA LYS A 10 -0.54 -5.77 -3.82
C LYS A 10 -0.68 -7.24 -3.46
N PHE A 11 -1.54 -7.54 -2.51
CA PHE A 11 -1.81 -8.91 -2.08
C PHE A 11 -3.29 -9.15 -1.81
N HIS A 12 -3.70 -10.40 -1.95
CA HIS A 12 -5.04 -10.85 -1.63
C HIS A 12 -5.12 -11.32 -0.17
N TYR A 13 -6.24 -11.05 0.48
CA TYR A 13 -6.54 -11.53 1.82
C TYR A 13 -8.04 -11.83 1.97
N ARG A 14 -8.38 -12.70 2.93
CA ARG A 14 -9.78 -13.01 3.25
C ARG A 14 -10.34 -11.96 4.19
N SER A 15 -11.51 -11.42 3.87
CA SER A 15 -12.17 -10.37 4.64
C SER A 15 -13.66 -10.62 4.73
N LYS A 16 -14.25 -10.27 5.89
CA LYS A 16 -15.70 -10.15 6.08
C LYS A 16 -16.21 -8.71 5.96
N ILE A 17 -15.35 -7.79 5.54
CA ILE A 17 -15.74 -6.41 5.27
C ILE A 17 -16.09 -6.28 3.78
N VAL A 18 -17.30 -5.81 3.51
CA VAL A 18 -17.81 -5.46 2.17
C VAL A 18 -17.95 -3.94 2.07
N ARG A 19 -18.01 -3.41 0.84
CA ARG A 19 -18.35 -1.99 0.60
C ARG A 19 -19.66 -1.87 -0.15
N ASP A 20 -20.51 -0.94 0.28
CA ASP A 20 -21.73 -0.59 -0.46
C ASP A 20 -21.40 0.26 -1.71
N SER A 21 -22.43 0.64 -2.48
CA SER A 21 -22.30 1.46 -3.69
C SER A 21 -21.66 2.84 -3.44
N GLU A 22 -21.77 3.32 -2.21
CA GLU A 22 -21.24 4.60 -1.73
C GLU A 22 -19.83 4.45 -1.14
N GLY A 23 -19.34 3.22 -0.97
CA GLY A 23 -18.00 2.89 -0.50
C GLY A 23 -17.86 2.68 1.01
N HIS A 24 -18.96 2.69 1.78
CA HIS A 24 -18.91 2.49 3.24
C HIS A 24 -18.64 1.02 3.59
N GLY A 25 -17.87 0.79 4.65
CA GLY A 25 -17.55 -0.55 5.12
C GLY A 25 -18.67 -1.16 5.97
N HIS A 26 -19.08 -2.39 5.64
CA HIS A 26 -20.07 -3.16 6.39
C HIS A 26 -19.59 -4.59 6.64
N PRO A 27 -20.04 -5.26 7.71
CA PRO A 27 -19.90 -6.72 7.84
C PRO A 27 -20.68 -7.46 6.75
N GLY A 28 -20.13 -8.56 6.24
CA GLY A 28 -20.76 -9.41 5.23
C GLY A 28 -20.16 -10.81 5.14
N ALA A 29 -20.50 -11.52 4.06
CA ALA A 29 -19.92 -12.83 3.77
C ALA A 29 -18.41 -12.72 3.51
N GLU A 30 -17.67 -13.78 3.82
CA GLU A 30 -16.23 -13.78 3.59
C GLU A 30 -15.90 -13.83 2.10
N GLN A 31 -15.06 -12.91 1.64
CA GLN A 31 -14.63 -12.78 0.26
C GLN A 31 -13.14 -12.45 0.15
N ASP A 32 -12.60 -12.60 -1.06
CA ASP A 32 -11.26 -12.12 -1.36
C ASP A 32 -11.29 -10.60 -1.48
N ALA A 33 -10.37 -9.95 -0.78
CA ALA A 33 -10.12 -8.52 -0.85
C ALA A 33 -8.66 -8.27 -1.24
N VAL A 34 -8.39 -7.09 -1.79
CA VAL A 34 -7.03 -6.65 -2.15
C VAL A 34 -6.59 -5.57 -1.18
N GLN A 35 -5.37 -5.69 -0.69
CA GLN A 35 -4.68 -4.66 0.10
C GLN A 35 -3.33 -4.34 -0.54
N SER A 36 -2.79 -3.16 -0.27
CA SER A 36 -1.45 -2.78 -0.68
C SER A 36 -0.54 -2.52 0.54
N LEU A 37 0.74 -2.85 0.40
CA LEU A 37 1.82 -2.54 1.34
C LEU A 37 2.82 -1.62 0.64
N LEU A 38 2.99 -0.40 1.16
CA LEU A 38 4.09 0.49 0.82
C LEU A 38 5.28 0.17 1.73
N THR A 39 6.45 0.00 1.12
CA THR A 39 7.72 -0.16 1.84
C THR A 39 8.72 0.89 1.37
N ILE A 40 9.27 1.66 2.30
CA ILE A 40 10.36 2.61 2.05
C ILE A 40 11.63 2.04 2.69
N LYS A 41 12.73 1.97 1.94
CA LYS A 41 14.02 1.43 2.40
C LYS A 41 15.11 2.48 2.36
N THR A 42 16.03 2.43 3.32
CA THR A 42 17.20 3.29 3.37
C THR A 42 18.51 2.56 3.04
N ASP A 43 19.59 3.32 2.88
CA ASP A 43 20.95 2.81 2.64
C ASP A 43 21.61 2.16 3.87
N ASP A 44 21.00 2.30 5.04
CA ASP A 44 21.45 1.73 6.32
C ASP A 44 20.55 0.59 6.83
N ASP A 45 19.83 -0.08 5.92
CA ASP A 45 18.98 -1.26 6.15
C ASP A 45 17.71 -1.00 6.99
N ALA A 46 17.44 0.27 7.34
CA ALA A 46 16.16 0.63 7.94
C ALA A 46 15.02 0.57 6.91
N SER A 47 13.83 0.19 7.39
CA SER A 47 12.63 0.17 6.56
C SER A 47 11.39 0.63 7.32
N GLY A 48 10.51 1.30 6.58
CA GLY A 48 9.19 1.73 7.04
C GLY A 48 8.09 1.12 6.19
N HIS A 49 6.97 0.80 6.83
CA HIS A 49 5.86 0.08 6.21
C HIS A 49 4.52 0.80 6.43
N TYR A 50 3.66 0.79 5.43
CA TYR A 50 2.30 1.33 5.50
C TYR A 50 1.31 0.48 4.71
N PHE A 51 0.18 0.13 5.33
CA PHE A 51 -0.94 -0.53 4.64
C PHE A 51 -2.01 0.49 4.26
N GLY A 52 -2.52 0.38 3.03
CA GLY A 52 -3.62 1.23 2.58
C GLY A 52 -3.96 1.06 1.11
N ALA A 53 -4.98 1.80 0.68
CA ALA A 53 -5.30 1.92 -0.74
C ALA A 53 -4.23 2.80 -1.42
N ILE A 54 -3.21 2.16 -1.96
CA ILE A 54 -2.07 2.83 -2.58
C ILE A 54 -2.24 2.80 -4.10
N GLU A 55 -2.22 3.97 -4.72
CA GLU A 55 -2.20 4.12 -6.17
C GLU A 55 -0.74 4.01 -6.64
N THR A 56 -0.44 2.94 -7.37
CA THR A 56 0.93 2.59 -7.76
C THR A 56 1.57 3.65 -8.67
N GLY A 57 0.81 4.23 -9.60
CA GLY A 57 1.33 5.25 -10.52
C GLY A 57 1.77 6.52 -9.80
N ALA A 58 1.04 6.95 -8.79
CA ALA A 58 1.40 8.10 -7.96
C ALA A 58 2.68 7.83 -7.15
N ILE A 59 2.86 6.60 -6.65
CA ILE A 59 4.11 6.23 -5.98
C ILE A 59 5.28 6.26 -6.96
N GLU A 60 5.14 5.64 -8.13
CA GLU A 60 6.21 5.53 -9.12
C GLU A 60 6.59 6.87 -9.76
N HIS A 61 5.61 7.73 -10.06
CA HIS A 61 5.82 8.92 -10.87
C HIS A 61 5.85 10.23 -10.09
N ILE A 62 5.40 10.23 -8.82
CA ILE A 62 5.35 11.46 -8.00
C ILE A 62 6.16 11.28 -6.72
N VAL A 63 5.87 10.23 -5.94
CA VAL A 63 6.48 10.09 -4.61
C VAL A 63 7.92 9.60 -4.67
N ALA A 64 8.20 8.51 -5.38
CA ALA A 64 9.54 7.94 -5.46
C ALA A 64 10.58 8.93 -6.04
N PRO A 65 10.29 9.70 -7.12
CA PRO A 65 11.22 10.70 -7.64
C PRO A 65 11.56 11.82 -6.66
N VAL A 66 10.69 12.11 -5.69
CA VAL A 66 10.92 13.14 -4.66
C VAL A 66 11.68 12.59 -3.45
N LEU A 67 11.48 11.31 -3.12
CA LEU A 67 12.05 10.71 -1.91
C LEU A 67 13.41 10.04 -2.12
N VAL A 68 13.66 9.41 -3.27
CA VAL A 68 14.90 8.65 -3.50
C VAL A 68 16.08 9.60 -3.69
N GLY A 69 17.13 9.46 -2.87
CA GLY A 69 18.34 10.30 -2.93
C GLY A 69 19.11 10.44 -1.63
#